data_AF-A0A6I4JY24-F1
#
_entry.id   AF-A0A6I4JY24-F1
#
_cell.length_a   1.000
_cell.length_b   1.000
_cell.length_c   1.000
_cell.angle_alpha   90.00
_cell.angle_beta   90.00
_cell.angle_gamma   90.00
#
_symmetry.space_group_name_H-M   'P 1'
#
loop_
_entity.id
_entity.type
_entity.pdbx_description
1 polymer ?
#
loop_
_entity_poly.entity_id
_entity_poly.type
_entity_poly.pdbx_seq_one_letter_code
_entity_poly.pdbx_strand_id
1 'polypeptide(L)'
;PRTVLDDLKRACQANDSHATRQALDAWARQQPETLADMAARFVPLSDALDGLNGALYSETGQHWQGEELWRAIKSIPIAERVQDPVGDSGLPPLYPK
;
A
#
# COMPACT_ATOMS: atom_id res chain seq x y z
N PRO A 1 11.79 -10.77 7.95
CA PRO A 1 10.40 -10.58 8.43
C PRO A 1 9.58 -10.00 7.26
N ARG A 2 8.35 -10.45 7.03
CA ARG A 2 7.51 -9.86 5.96
C ARG A 2 6.94 -8.52 6.42
N THR A 3 6.83 -7.56 5.51
CA THR A 3 6.21 -6.25 5.78
C THR A 3 4.74 -6.25 5.37
N VAL A 4 3.94 -5.33 5.93
CA VAL A 4 2.53 -5.17 5.51
C VAL A 4 2.38 -4.85 4.02
N LEU A 5 3.40 -4.23 3.42
CA LEU A 5 3.44 -3.93 1.99
C LEU A 5 3.64 -5.21 1.15
N ASP A 6 4.44 -6.17 1.65
CA ASP A 6 4.61 -7.48 1.01
C ASP A 6 3.33 -8.31 1.07
N ASP A 7 2.63 -8.29 2.21
CA ASP A 7 1.33 -8.97 2.37
C ASP A 7 0.27 -8.37 1.45
N LEU A 8 0.22 -7.04 1.33
CA LEU A 8 -0.67 -6.34 0.40
C LEU A 8 -0.38 -6.71 -1.05
N LYS A 9 0.89 -6.68 -1.46
CA LYS A 9 1.30 -7.10 -2.81
C LYS A 9 0.84 -8.52 -3.12
N ARG A 10 1.05 -9.46 -2.19
CA ARG A 10 0.69 -10.86 -2.37
C ARG A 10 -0.83 -11.04 -2.50
N ALA A 11 -1.61 -10.37 -1.65
CA ALA A 11 -3.07 -10.43 -1.70
C ALA A 11 -3.61 -9.86 -3.03
N CYS A 12 -3.05 -8.72 -3.48
CA CYS A 12 -3.35 -8.14 -4.79
C CYS A 12 -3.04 -9.12 -5.93
N GLN A 13 -1.88 -9.77 -5.92
CA GLN A 13 -1.48 -10.74 -6.94
C GLN A 13 -2.34 -12.01 -6.95
N ALA A 14 -2.90 -12.38 -5.81
CA ALA A 14 -3.84 -13.50 -5.70
C ALA A 14 -5.25 -13.13 -6.17
N ASN A 15 -5.52 -11.86 -6.48
CA ASN A 15 -6.87 -11.32 -6.71
C ASN A 15 -7.88 -11.71 -5.61
N ASP A 16 -7.39 -11.80 -4.37
CA ASP A 16 -8.24 -12.04 -3.20
C ASP A 16 -8.68 -10.69 -2.63
N SER A 17 -9.92 -10.28 -2.94
CA SER A 17 -10.48 -8.98 -2.54
C SER A 17 -10.53 -8.83 -1.02
N HIS A 18 -10.90 -9.89 -0.29
CA HIS A 18 -11.00 -9.88 1.16
C HIS A 18 -9.61 -9.77 1.81
N ALA A 19 -8.65 -10.60 1.40
CA ALA A 19 -7.29 -10.53 1.91
C ALA A 19 -6.63 -9.18 1.55
N THR A 20 -6.93 -8.65 0.37
CA THR A 20 -6.41 -7.36 -0.07
C THR A 20 -6.95 -6.22 0.77
N ARG A 21 -8.26 -6.22 1.07
CA ARG A 21 -8.85 -5.21 1.97
C ARG A 21 -8.22 -5.22 3.35
N GLN A 22 -7.97 -6.40 3.91
CA GLN A 22 -7.33 -6.55 5.21
C GLN A 22 -5.88 -6.02 5.20
N ALA A 23 -5.09 -6.43 4.21
CA ALA A 23 -3.70 -6.00 4.09
C ALA A 23 -3.59 -4.49 3.79
N LEU A 24 -4.53 -3.95 3.02
CA LEU A 24 -4.63 -2.53 2.70
C LEU A 24 -4.93 -1.71 3.96
N ASP A 25 -5.87 -2.15 4.80
CA ASP A 25 -6.19 -1.48 6.07
C ASP A 25 -4.96 -1.46 7.00
N ALA A 26 -4.25 -2.59 7.11
CA ALA A 26 -3.03 -2.68 7.89
C ALA A 26 -1.92 -1.74 7.37
N TRP A 27 -1.77 -1.62 6.05
CA TRP A 27 -0.83 -0.68 5.42
C TRP A 27 -1.24 0.78 5.61
N ALA A 28 -2.54 1.09 5.46
CA ALA A 28 -3.07 2.43 5.62
C ALA A 28 -2.87 2.98 7.04
N ARG A 29 -2.96 2.13 8.06
CA ARG A 29 -2.68 2.50 9.46
C ARG A 29 -1.23 2.93 9.71
N GLN A 30 -0.30 2.61 8.81
CA GLN A 30 1.10 3.03 8.89
C GLN A 30 1.37 4.34 8.14
N GLN A 31 0.38 4.88 7.42
CA GLN A 31 0.52 6.13 6.69
C GLN A 31 0.26 7.32 7.64
N PRO A 32 0.90 8.48 7.38
CA PRO A 32 0.70 9.69 8.19
C PRO A 32 -0.68 10.33 8.02
N GLU A 33 -1.46 9.89 7.03
CA GLU A 33 -2.78 10.39 6.69
C GLU A 33 -3.74 9.22 6.42
N THR A 34 -5.03 9.50 6.36
CA THR A 34 -6.04 8.44 6.22
C THR A 34 -6.08 7.90 4.79
N LEU A 35 -6.48 6.63 4.63
CA LEU A 35 -6.72 6.06 3.30
C LEU A 35 -7.70 6.89 2.46
N ALA A 36 -8.69 7.50 3.11
CA ALA A 36 -9.69 8.35 2.46
C ALA A 36 -9.07 9.66 1.94
N ASP A 37 -8.22 10.33 2.73
CA ASP A 37 -7.46 11.51 2.28
C ASP A 37 -6.53 11.19 1.10
N MET A 38 -5.83 10.05 1.18
CA MET A 38 -4.95 9.60 0.09
C MET A 38 -5.74 9.34 -1.19
N ALA A 39 -6.91 8.70 -1.09
CA ALA A 39 -7.79 8.44 -2.23
C ALA A 39 -8.35 9.74 -2.81
N ALA A 40 -8.71 10.70 -1.97
CA ALA A 40 -9.25 12.00 -2.40
C ALA A 40 -8.26 12.80 -3.25
N ARG A 41 -6.95 12.69 -2.99
CA ARG A 41 -5.90 13.40 -3.76
C ARG A 41 -5.27 12.55 -4.88
N PHE A 42 -5.46 11.23 -4.88
CA PHE A 42 -4.85 10.33 -5.85
C PHE A 42 -5.92 9.50 -6.54
N VAL A 43 -6.45 10.05 -7.64
CA VAL A 43 -7.54 9.47 -8.45
C VAL A 43 -7.31 7.98 -8.79
N PRO A 44 -6.11 7.53 -9.21
CA PRO A 44 -5.91 6.11 -9.51
C PRO A 44 -6.07 5.18 -8.30
N LEU A 45 -5.81 5.68 -7.08
CA LEU A 45 -6.09 4.91 -5.86
C LEU A 45 -7.60 4.90 -5.61
N SER A 46 -8.29 6.03 -5.73
CA SER A 46 -9.75 6.07 -5.55
C SER A 46 -10.45 5.07 -6.47
N ASP A 47 -10.15 5.11 -7.77
CA ASP A 47 -10.74 4.21 -8.77
C ASP A 47 -10.50 2.73 -8.43
N ALA A 48 -9.27 2.37 -8.08
CA ALA A 48 -8.94 1.01 -7.66
C ALA A 48 -9.63 0.59 -6.35
N LEU A 49 -9.88 1.52 -5.43
CA LEU A 49 -10.63 1.27 -4.19
C LEU A 49 -12.11 1.10 -4.45
N ASP A 50 -12.70 1.89 -5.35
CA ASP A 50 -14.08 1.72 -5.80
C ASP A 50 -14.29 0.36 -6.45
N GLY A 51 -13.36 -0.08 -7.31
CA GLY A 51 -13.37 -1.43 -7.88
C GLY A 51 -13.26 -2.54 -6.81
N LEU A 52 -12.40 -2.34 -5.80
CA LEU A 52 -12.28 -3.30 -4.69
C LEU A 52 -13.56 -3.37 -3.86
N ASN A 53 -14.12 -2.22 -3.48
CA ASN A 53 -15.37 -2.15 -2.72
C ASN A 53 -16.52 -2.79 -3.51
N GLY A 54 -16.58 -2.51 -4.81
CA GLY A 54 -17.53 -3.14 -5.72
C GLY A 54 -17.45 -4.67 -5.70
N ALA A 55 -16.24 -5.25 -5.70
CA ALA A 55 -16.06 -6.70 -5.60
C ALA A 55 -16.34 -7.31 -4.22
N LEU A 56 -16.20 -6.53 -3.13
CA LEU A 56 -16.51 -6.99 -1.77
C LEU A 56 -18.01 -7.03 -1.48
N TYR A 57 -18.77 -6.13 -2.10
CA TYR A 57 -20.20 -5.93 -1.81
C TYR A 57 -21.13 -6.35 -2.96
N SER A 58 -20.63 -6.58 -4.18
CA SER A 58 -21.45 -7.10 -5.28
C SER A 58 -21.70 -8.59 -5.16
N GLU A 59 -22.96 -8.99 -5.16
CA GLU A 59 -23.39 -10.40 -5.26
C GLU A 59 -23.09 -11.00 -6.65
N THR A 60 -22.85 -10.16 -7.67
CA THR A 60 -22.68 -10.57 -9.08
C THR A 60 -21.23 -10.75 -9.53
N GLY A 61 -20.25 -10.79 -8.61
CA GLY A 61 -18.87 -11.14 -8.94
C GLY A 61 -18.23 -10.12 -9.90
N GLN A 62 -18.21 -8.85 -9.48
CA GLN A 62 -17.53 -7.82 -10.25
C GLN A 62 -16.05 -8.20 -10.42
N HIS A 63 -15.56 -8.20 -11.66
CA HIS A 63 -14.18 -8.57 -11.99
C HIS A 63 -13.24 -7.48 -11.46
N TRP A 64 -12.73 -7.68 -10.25
CA TRP A 64 -11.72 -6.83 -9.65
C TRP A 64 -10.32 -7.34 -9.98
N GLN A 65 -9.40 -6.40 -10.25
CA GLN A 65 -8.01 -6.68 -10.60
C GLN A 65 -7.08 -6.07 -9.56
N GLY A 66 -6.55 -6.91 -8.67
CA GLY A 66 -5.65 -6.47 -7.62
C GLY A 66 -4.36 -5.85 -8.12
N GLU A 67 -3.94 -6.15 -9.36
CA GLU A 67 -2.77 -5.52 -9.96
C GLU A 67 -2.95 -4.01 -10.18
N GLU A 68 -4.17 -3.54 -10.48
CA GLU A 68 -4.46 -2.11 -10.65
C GLU A 68 -4.29 -1.36 -9.34
N LEU A 69 -4.82 -1.92 -8.23
CA LEU A 69 -4.62 -1.38 -6.89
C LEU A 69 -3.13 -1.37 -6.51
N TRP A 70 -2.41 -2.46 -6.80
CA TRP A 70 -0.97 -2.53 -6.50
C TRP A 70 -0.17 -1.47 -7.27
N ARG A 71 -0.48 -1.24 -8.55
CA ARG A 71 0.14 -0.18 -9.37
C ARG A 71 -0.20 1.19 -8.82
N ALA A 72 -1.44 1.44 -8.41
CA ALA A 72 -1.85 2.70 -7.81
C ALA A 72 -1.05 2.98 -6.54
N ILE A 73 -0.98 2.03 -5.60
CA ILE A 73 -0.23 2.16 -4.34
C ILE A 73 1.25 2.44 -4.58
N LYS A 74 1.88 1.75 -5.54
CA LYS A 74 3.28 2.01 -5.91
C LYS A 74 3.51 3.36 -6.57
N SER A 75 2.47 3.96 -7.14
CA SER A 75 2.54 5.25 -7.84
C SER A 75 2.26 6.43 -6.91
N ILE A 76 1.81 6.17 -5.67
CA ILE A 76 1.65 7.21 -4.66
C ILE A 76 3.05 7.78 -4.38
N PRO A 77 3.27 9.09 -4.61
CA PRO A 77 4.53 9.70 -4.25
C PRO A 77 4.71 9.52 -2.75
N ILE A 78 5.74 8.77 -2.38
CA ILE A 78 6.14 8.58 -0.99
C ILE A 78 6.71 9.94 -0.56
N ALA A 79 5.84 10.88 -0.22
CA ALA A 79 6.20 12.10 0.48
C ALA A 79 6.66 11.64 1.87
N GLU A 80 7.95 11.34 1.95
CA GLU A 80 8.72 11.03 3.15
C GLU A 80 8.09 9.92 4.02
N ARG A 81 8.55 8.68 3.80
CA ARG A 81 8.54 7.67 4.87
C ARG A 81 9.32 8.21 6.05
N VAL A 82 8.63 8.89 6.96
CA VAL A 82 9.11 9.11 8.30
C VAL A 82 9.11 7.74 8.98
N GLN A 83 10.33 7.27 9.27
CA GLN A 83 10.74 6.18 10.17
C GLN A 83 10.94 4.78 9.58
N ASP A 84 12.11 4.59 8.97
CA ASP A 84 13.01 3.57 9.51
C ASP A 84 13.69 4.19 10.77
N PRO A 85 13.57 3.64 11.99
CA PRO A 85 14.59 3.89 12.99
C PRO A 85 15.88 3.30 12.43
N VAL A 86 16.85 4.19 12.19
CA VAL A 86 18.25 3.91 11.87
C VAL A 86 18.68 2.56 12.47
N GLY A 87 18.69 1.54 11.61
CA GLY A 87 19.48 0.35 11.81
C GLY A 87 20.92 0.74 11.56
N ASP A 88 21.63 1.00 12.64
CA ASP A 88 23.08 1.10 12.79
C ASP A 88 23.84 0.38 11.65
N SER A 89 24.45 1.16 10.76
CA SER A 89 25.44 0.68 9.79
C SER A 89 26.38 1.83 9.43
N GLY A 90 27.28 2.08 10.36
CA GLY A 90 28.66 2.55 10.20
C GLY A 90 28.98 3.52 9.05
N LEU A 91 29.08 4.81 9.39
CA LEU A 91 30.01 5.68 8.68
C LEU A 91 31.39 5.57 9.35
N PRO A 92 32.43 5.03 8.68
CA PRO A 92 33.79 5.18 9.19
C PRO A 92 34.24 6.64 9.06
N PRO A 93 34.94 7.22 10.06
CA PRO A 93 35.46 8.57 9.98
C PRO A 93 36.60 8.64 8.95
N LEU A 94 36.39 9.37 7.85
CA LEU A 94 37.43 9.67 6.88
C LEU A 94 38.15 10.96 7.28
N TYR A 95 39.15 10.87 8.15
CA TYR A 95 40.26 11.83 8.14
C TYR A 95 41.57 11.17 8.59
N PRO A 96 42.61 11.12 7.73
CA PRO A 96 43.97 10.85 8.15
C PRO A 96 44.60 12.11 8.78
N LYS A 97 45.50 11.92 9.76
CA LYS A 97 46.47 12.93 10.22
C LYS A 97 47.82 12.70 9.54
#